data_AF-A0A3A2J1X9-F1
#
_entry.id   AF-A0A3A2J1X9-F1
#
_cell.length_a   1.000
_cell.length_b   1.000
_cell.length_c   1.000
_cell.angle_alpha   90.00
_cell.angle_beta   90.00
_cell.angle_gamma   90.00
#
_symmetry.space_group_name_H-M   'P 1'
#
loop_
_entity.id
_entity.type
_entity.pdbx_description
1 polymer ?
#
loop_
_entity_poly.entity_id
_entity_poly.type
_entity_poly.pdbx_seq_one_letter_code
_entity_poly.pdbx_strand_id
1 'polypeptide(L)'
;MPRKNAIKSYEKEVFNRRSRRNITNNSASEEFELLDLVDFRTERRVYEPIVPLTKAQGVYMNAIMENIITFGIGPAGTGKSYVVAGLAADLLREKKIERIFLTRPGVEAGEKFGFIPGELEDKYAPYIEPFRQIFNDRLGRSQVDYLIKHKRICATPLAFMRGQTFKNCWAILDEAQNTTPTQMKLFLTRIGENCKVIIDGDIEQKDIAMQSGLADAVNRLKHTKKVSVVEFGIDDVVRSGIVKEVLRAYANQ
;
A
#
# COMPACT_ATOMS: atom_id res chain seq x y z
N MET A 1 -6.26 32.10 -0.09
CA MET A 1 -6.49 31.30 1.12
C MET A 1 -7.77 30.49 0.94
N PRO A 2 -7.67 29.17 0.69
CA PRO A 2 -8.28 28.18 1.59
C PRO A 2 -7.49 26.84 1.58
N ARG A 3 -6.70 26.55 2.60
CA ARG A 3 -5.90 25.29 2.72
C ARG A 3 -5.91 24.66 4.13
N LYS A 4 -6.79 25.12 5.02
CA LYS A 4 -6.86 24.63 6.42
C LYS A 4 -8.16 23.88 6.78
N ASN A 5 -9.06 23.65 5.82
CA ASN A 5 -10.43 23.16 6.11
C ASN A 5 -10.65 21.64 5.94
N ALA A 6 -9.73 20.88 5.35
CA ALA A 6 -9.94 19.44 5.12
C ALA A 6 -9.58 18.56 6.34
N ILE A 7 -8.56 18.94 7.11
CA ILE A 7 -8.13 18.19 8.31
C ILE A 7 -9.20 18.29 9.43
N LYS A 8 -9.82 19.47 9.56
CA LYS A 8 -10.89 19.70 10.54
C LYS A 8 -12.19 18.94 10.24
N SER A 9 -12.45 18.51 9.01
CA SER A 9 -13.72 17.82 8.70
C SER A 9 -13.71 16.35 9.14
N TYR A 10 -12.57 15.68 9.02
CA TYR A 10 -12.43 14.28 9.43
C TYR A 10 -12.40 14.13 10.96
N GLU A 11 -11.70 15.03 11.67
CA GLU A 11 -11.66 15.04 13.14
C GLU A 11 -13.01 15.44 13.79
N LYS A 12 -13.78 16.36 13.18
CA LYS A 12 -15.09 16.80 13.72
C LYS A 12 -16.17 15.72 13.65
N GLU A 13 -16.18 14.90 12.60
CA GLU A 13 -17.18 13.82 12.46
C GLU A 13 -17.00 12.73 13.51
N VAL A 14 -15.76 12.46 13.90
CA VAL A 14 -15.42 11.47 14.94
C VAL A 14 -15.77 11.99 16.34
N PHE A 15 -15.59 13.30 16.60
CA PHE A 15 -15.89 13.90 17.91
C PHE A 15 -17.40 14.08 18.16
N ASN A 16 -18.18 14.50 17.15
CA ASN A 16 -19.62 14.74 17.31
C ASN A 16 -20.45 13.48 17.57
N ARG A 17 -19.94 12.29 17.23
CA ARG A 17 -20.60 11.01 17.56
C ARG A 17 -20.46 10.62 19.03
N ARG A 18 -19.51 11.19 19.77
CA ARG A 18 -19.26 10.88 21.19
C ARG A 18 -20.17 11.63 22.17
N SER A 19 -20.80 12.74 21.75
CA SER A 19 -21.53 13.62 22.70
C SER A 19 -23.06 13.47 22.71
N ARG A 20 -23.62 12.43 22.07
CA ARG A 20 -25.08 12.23 21.96
C ARG A 20 -25.66 11.04 22.74
N ARG A 21 -24.88 10.40 23.61
CA ARG A 21 -25.42 9.39 24.52
C ARG A 21 -25.13 9.81 25.95
N ASN A 22 -26.01 10.63 26.51
CA ASN A 22 -26.35 10.63 27.92
C ASN A 22 -27.65 11.44 28.13
N ILE A 23 -28.41 11.03 29.16
CA ILE A 23 -29.71 11.54 29.64
C ILE A 23 -30.89 10.82 28.92
N THR A 24 -31.79 10.05 29.55
CA THR A 24 -32.48 10.13 30.87
C THR A 24 -32.87 8.75 31.49
N ASN A 25 -32.69 8.64 32.81
CA ASN A 25 -33.55 8.10 33.89
C ASN A 25 -34.58 6.96 33.70
N ASN A 26 -34.34 5.88 34.47
CA ASN A 26 -35.14 5.32 35.58
C ASN A 26 -36.50 4.65 35.33
N SER A 27 -36.55 3.31 35.47
CA SER A 27 -37.48 2.59 36.37
C SER A 27 -37.03 1.13 36.51
N ALA A 28 -37.24 0.58 37.69
CA ALA A 28 -36.77 -0.73 38.14
C ALA A 28 -37.65 -1.89 37.66
N SER A 29 -37.08 -3.09 37.81
CA SER A 29 -37.72 -4.41 37.88
C SER A 29 -38.50 -4.90 36.66
N GLU A 30 -37.80 -5.66 35.81
CA GLU A 30 -38.22 -6.96 35.24
C GLU A 30 -37.09 -7.42 34.30
N GLU A 31 -36.88 -8.74 34.14
CA GLU A 31 -35.79 -9.41 33.41
C GLU A 31 -34.50 -9.73 34.21
N PHE A 32 -34.70 -10.42 35.34
CA PHE A 32 -33.88 -11.61 35.60
C PHE A 32 -34.20 -12.66 34.51
N GLU A 33 -33.18 -13.43 34.10
CA GLU A 33 -33.21 -14.51 33.08
C GLU A 33 -33.09 -14.10 31.60
N LEU A 34 -31.98 -13.46 31.24
CA LEU A 34 -31.33 -13.76 29.95
C LEU A 34 -29.81 -13.55 29.99
N LEU A 35 -29.21 -13.76 31.17
CA LEU A 35 -27.80 -13.48 31.44
C LEU A 35 -26.83 -14.62 31.05
N ASP A 36 -27.30 -15.67 30.38
CA ASP A 36 -26.44 -16.81 29.97
C ASP A 36 -26.60 -17.22 28.49
N LEU A 37 -27.09 -16.32 27.63
CA LEU A 37 -26.74 -16.41 26.22
C LEU A 37 -25.41 -15.70 26.04
N VAL A 38 -24.34 -16.45 26.29
CA VAL A 38 -22.97 -16.14 25.89
C VAL A 38 -23.00 -15.66 24.45
N ASP A 39 -22.98 -14.34 24.27
CA ASP A 39 -22.88 -13.69 22.98
C ASP A 39 -21.47 -13.98 22.48
N PHE A 40 -21.31 -15.11 21.77
CA PHE A 40 -20.17 -15.45 20.93
C PHE A 40 -20.02 -14.47 19.74
N ARG A 41 -20.38 -13.19 19.94
CA ARG A 41 -19.99 -12.11 19.06
C ARG A 41 -18.51 -11.91 19.26
N THR A 42 -17.77 -12.60 18.40
CA THR A 42 -16.47 -12.19 17.87
C THR A 42 -16.17 -10.75 18.24
N GLU A 43 -15.19 -10.55 19.12
CA GLU A 43 -14.66 -9.23 19.44
C GLU A 43 -14.53 -8.46 18.13
N ARG A 44 -15.39 -7.47 17.90
CA ARG A 44 -15.27 -6.59 16.75
C ARG A 44 -13.97 -5.83 16.98
N ARG A 45 -12.85 -6.34 16.43
CA ARG A 45 -11.57 -5.63 16.41
C ARG A 45 -11.87 -4.20 16.04
N VAL A 46 -11.70 -3.29 16.99
CA VAL A 46 -11.84 -1.86 16.75
C VAL A 46 -10.78 -1.54 15.72
N TYR A 47 -11.25 -1.24 14.52
CA TYR A 47 -10.34 -0.95 13.43
C TYR A 47 -9.89 0.50 13.55
N GLU A 48 -8.58 0.68 13.64
CA GLU A 48 -7.94 1.98 13.51
C GLU A 48 -7.39 2.13 12.08
N PRO A 49 -7.61 3.29 11.41
CA PRO A 49 -6.97 3.60 10.13
C PRO A 49 -5.45 3.47 10.23
N ILE A 50 -4.77 3.15 9.12
CA ILE A 50 -3.31 3.18 9.12
C ILE A 50 -2.83 4.60 9.44
N VAL A 51 -1.85 4.70 10.35
CA VAL A 51 -1.24 5.97 10.75
C VAL A 51 0.23 6.01 10.34
N PRO A 52 0.74 7.16 9.88
CA PRO A 52 2.15 7.29 9.56
C PRO A 52 3.00 7.28 10.83
N LEU A 53 4.13 6.57 10.78
CA LEU A 53 5.12 6.52 11.85
C LEU A 53 6.15 7.65 11.73
N THR A 54 6.34 8.19 10.53
CA THR A 54 7.24 9.31 10.26
C THR A 54 6.52 10.43 9.51
N LYS A 55 7.11 11.64 9.53
CA LYS A 55 6.58 12.77 8.75
C LYS A 55 6.60 12.48 7.25
N ALA A 56 7.67 11.84 6.73
CA ALA A 56 7.76 11.48 5.32
C ALA A 56 6.65 10.50 4.91
N GLN A 57 6.33 9.52 5.75
CA GLN A 57 5.19 8.63 5.53
C GLN A 57 3.88 9.41 5.45
N GLY A 58 3.65 10.38 6.34
CA GLY A 58 2.45 11.23 6.29
C GLY A 58 2.36 12.07 5.01
N VAL A 59 3.47 12.64 4.55
CA VAL A 59 3.54 13.34 3.26
C VAL A 59 3.23 12.38 2.11
N TYR A 60 3.79 11.17 2.16
CA TYR A 60 3.58 10.15 1.14
C TYR A 60 2.13 9.69 1.05
N MET A 61 1.48 9.43 2.20
CA MET A 61 0.05 9.12 2.27
C MET A 61 -0.80 10.19 1.59
N ASN A 62 -0.55 11.47 1.91
CA ASN A 62 -1.29 12.58 1.32
C ASN A 62 -1.04 12.66 -0.20
N ALA A 63 0.21 12.52 -0.63
CA ALA A 63 0.57 12.51 -2.05
C ALA A 63 -0.18 11.42 -2.82
N ILE A 64 -0.23 10.19 -2.28
CA ILE A 64 -0.99 9.08 -2.86
C ILE A 64 -2.47 9.45 -2.99
N MET A 65 -3.07 10.05 -1.97
CA MET A 65 -4.50 10.39 -1.98
C MET A 65 -4.83 11.52 -2.97
N GLU A 66 -3.93 12.48 -3.18
CA GLU A 66 -4.19 13.67 -4.01
C GLU A 66 -3.84 13.51 -5.50
N ASN A 67 -2.95 12.56 -5.83
CA ASN A 67 -2.37 12.39 -7.17
C ASN A 67 -2.83 11.09 -7.86
N ILE A 68 -2.67 11.04 -9.19
CA ILE A 68 -2.94 9.82 -9.96
C ILE A 68 -1.71 8.92 -9.92
N ILE A 69 -0.52 9.50 -10.11
CA ILE A 69 0.76 8.78 -10.05
C ILE A 69 1.53 9.32 -8.85
N THR A 70 2.03 8.43 -8.00
CA THR A 70 2.94 8.81 -6.91
C THR A 70 4.17 7.91 -6.94
N PHE A 71 5.33 8.54 -6.94
CA PHE A 71 6.62 7.87 -6.78
C PHE A 71 7.05 7.96 -5.31
N GLY A 72 7.28 6.81 -4.67
CA GLY A 72 7.92 6.70 -3.36
C GLY A 72 9.36 6.23 -3.54
N ILE A 73 10.32 7.12 -3.34
CA ILE A 73 11.74 6.84 -3.60
C ILE A 73 12.51 6.86 -2.30
N GLY A 74 13.31 5.83 -2.03
CA GLY A 74 14.28 5.87 -0.93
C GLY A 74 14.55 4.49 -0.35
N PRO A 75 15.30 4.41 0.76
CA PRO A 75 15.87 3.15 1.20
C PRO A 75 14.86 2.12 1.72
N ALA A 76 15.29 0.86 1.71
CA ALA A 76 14.55 -0.23 2.35
C ALA A 76 14.33 0.07 3.85
N GLY A 77 13.14 -0.26 4.36
CA GLY A 77 12.81 -0.05 5.77
C GLY A 77 12.26 1.34 6.12
N THR A 78 12.08 2.25 5.16
CA THR A 78 11.38 3.55 5.37
C THR A 78 9.86 3.42 5.41
N GLY A 79 9.32 2.23 5.15
CA GLY A 79 7.89 1.93 5.28
C GLY A 79 7.02 2.32 4.09
N LYS A 80 7.60 2.57 2.90
CA LYS A 80 6.85 2.87 1.65
C LYS A 80 5.77 1.81 1.36
N SER A 81 6.20 0.55 1.18
CA SER A 81 5.30 -0.58 0.91
C SER A 81 4.32 -0.82 2.06
N TYR A 82 4.73 -0.59 3.32
CA TYR A 82 3.86 -0.72 4.50
C TYR A 82 2.67 0.24 4.44
N VAL A 83 2.95 1.53 4.22
CA VAL A 83 1.94 2.58 4.14
C VAL A 83 0.99 2.36 2.97
N VAL A 84 1.53 2.00 1.81
CA VAL A 84 0.76 1.75 0.59
C VAL A 84 -0.15 0.54 0.76
N ALA A 85 0.39 -0.56 1.30
CA ALA A 85 -0.38 -1.78 1.56
C ALA A 85 -1.54 -1.51 2.53
N GLY A 86 -1.27 -0.81 3.63
CA GLY A 86 -2.31 -0.47 4.60
C GLY A 86 -3.38 0.42 3.99
N LEU A 87 -3.01 1.51 3.32
CA LEU A 87 -3.97 2.40 2.65
C LEU A 87 -4.83 1.64 1.63
N ALA A 88 -4.21 0.80 0.80
CA ALA A 88 -4.91 0.04 -0.21
C ALA A 88 -5.90 -0.96 0.41
N ALA A 89 -5.50 -1.67 1.48
CA ALA A 89 -6.37 -2.58 2.22
C ALA A 89 -7.57 -1.84 2.84
N ASP A 90 -7.30 -0.70 3.46
CA ASP A 90 -8.32 0.15 4.10
C ASP A 90 -9.41 0.54 3.09
N LEU A 91 -8.98 1.05 1.94
CA LEU A 91 -9.88 1.46 0.85
C LEU A 91 -10.62 0.28 0.20
N LEU A 92 -9.96 -0.87 0.06
CA LEU A 92 -10.58 -2.08 -0.52
C LEU A 92 -11.71 -2.59 0.36
N ARG A 93 -11.51 -2.54 1.68
CA ARG A 93 -12.49 -2.93 2.68
C ARG A 93 -13.63 -1.94 2.83
N GLU A 94 -13.32 -0.64 2.77
CA GLU A 94 -14.32 0.43 2.68
C GLU A 94 -15.06 0.46 1.33
N LYS A 95 -14.72 -0.45 0.41
CA LYS A 95 -15.28 -0.54 -0.95
C LYS A 95 -15.09 0.73 -1.77
N LYS A 96 -14.09 1.55 -1.44
CA LYS A 96 -13.69 2.75 -2.20
C LYS A 96 -12.87 2.40 -3.44
N ILE A 97 -12.25 1.21 -3.45
CA ILE A 97 -11.60 0.63 -4.61
C ILE A 97 -12.10 -0.80 -4.82
N GLU A 98 -12.13 -1.25 -6.07
CA GLU A 98 -12.62 -2.59 -6.39
C GLU A 98 -11.49 -3.63 -6.30
N ARG A 99 -10.28 -3.22 -6.67
CA ARG A 99 -9.13 -4.11 -6.87
C ARG A 99 -7.79 -3.46 -6.53
N ILE A 100 -6.85 -4.27 -6.07
CA ILE A 100 -5.42 -3.96 -5.94
C ILE A 100 -4.66 -4.81 -6.95
N PHE A 101 -3.80 -4.19 -7.76
CA PHE A 101 -2.79 -4.86 -8.57
C PHE A 101 -1.42 -4.63 -7.95
N LEU A 102 -0.74 -5.72 -7.60
CA LEU A 102 0.64 -5.72 -7.13
C LEU A 102 1.53 -6.28 -8.24
N THR A 103 2.62 -5.59 -8.52
CA THR A 103 3.59 -6.07 -9.49
C THR A 103 5.01 -5.70 -9.08
N ARG A 104 5.95 -6.53 -9.52
CA ARG A 104 7.38 -6.32 -9.36
C ARG A 104 8.05 -6.67 -10.69
N PRO A 105 9.12 -5.98 -11.09
CA PRO A 105 9.92 -6.42 -12.22
C PRO A 105 10.56 -7.76 -11.89
N GLY A 106 10.65 -8.63 -12.89
CA GLY A 106 11.49 -9.81 -12.77
C GLY A 106 12.94 -9.39 -12.87
N VAL A 107 13.69 -9.50 -11.78
CA VAL A 107 15.15 -9.37 -11.82
C VAL A 107 15.68 -10.73 -12.27
N GLU A 108 16.39 -10.77 -13.40
CA GLU A 108 17.15 -11.96 -13.80
C GLU A 108 18.36 -12.09 -12.87
N ALA A 109 18.15 -12.57 -11.65
CA ALA A 109 19.22 -12.93 -10.72
C ALA A 109 19.85 -14.27 -11.12
N GLY A 110 20.26 -14.43 -12.39
CA GLY A 110 20.93 -15.62 -12.93
C GLY A 110 20.05 -16.86 -13.11
N GLU A 111 18.89 -16.95 -12.44
CA GLU A 111 17.91 -18.02 -12.65
C GLU A 111 16.88 -17.59 -13.69
N LYS A 112 16.86 -18.26 -14.84
CA LYS A 112 15.78 -18.09 -15.81
C LYS A 112 14.46 -18.40 -15.09
N PHE A 113 13.45 -17.54 -15.28
CA PHE A 113 12.06 -17.71 -14.85
C PHE A 113 11.40 -19.08 -15.19
N GLY A 114 12.09 -19.91 -15.98
CA GLY A 114 11.66 -21.26 -16.29
C GLY A 114 11.92 -22.19 -15.10
N PHE A 115 10.84 -22.76 -14.57
CA PHE A 115 10.80 -23.86 -13.60
C PHE A 115 10.77 -23.48 -12.11
N ILE A 116 9.77 -22.70 -11.71
CA ILE A 116 9.12 -22.96 -10.42
C ILE A 116 8.06 -24.06 -10.68
N PRO A 117 8.26 -25.31 -10.20
CA PRO A 117 7.22 -26.34 -10.25
C PRO A 117 6.09 -26.00 -9.26
N GLY A 118 4.83 -26.28 -9.62
CA GLY A 118 3.66 -25.96 -8.81
C GLY A 118 2.52 -25.30 -9.60
N GLU A 119 1.39 -25.07 -8.94
CA GLU A 119 0.25 -24.36 -9.50
C GLU A 119 0.62 -22.90 -9.82
N LEU A 120 -0.11 -22.26 -10.74
CA LEU A 120 0.16 -20.87 -11.14
C LEU A 120 0.14 -19.91 -9.94
N GLU A 121 -0.71 -20.15 -8.96
CA GLU A 121 -0.75 -19.39 -7.71
C GLU A 121 0.56 -19.45 -6.91
N ASP A 122 1.17 -20.64 -6.78
CA ASP A 122 2.42 -20.83 -6.03
C ASP A 122 3.59 -20.08 -6.67
N LYS A 123 3.59 -19.96 -8.00
CA LYS A 123 4.61 -19.21 -8.75
C LYS A 123 4.51 -17.70 -8.54
N TYR A 124 3.33 -17.20 -8.15
CA TYR A 124 3.09 -15.77 -7.93
C TYR A 124 3.11 -15.38 -6.45
N ALA A 125 3.17 -16.35 -5.52
CA ALA A 125 3.29 -16.10 -4.10
C ALA A 125 4.42 -15.09 -3.73
N PRO A 126 5.63 -15.15 -4.32
CA PRO A 126 6.71 -14.20 -3.98
C PRO A 126 6.37 -12.72 -4.22
N TYR A 127 5.38 -12.42 -5.06
CA TYR A 127 4.96 -11.06 -5.39
C TYR A 127 3.99 -10.47 -4.38
N ILE A 128 3.26 -11.32 -3.65
CA ILE A 128 2.32 -10.87 -2.61
C ILE A 128 2.92 -10.92 -1.22
N GLU A 129 3.87 -11.81 -0.93
CA GLU A 129 4.42 -11.99 0.41
C GLU A 129 4.86 -10.70 1.13
N PRO A 130 5.56 -9.73 0.47
CA PRO A 130 5.92 -8.47 1.12
C PRO A 130 4.72 -7.65 1.63
N PHE A 131 3.55 -7.85 1.03
CA PHE A 131 2.29 -7.16 1.35
C PHE A 131 1.34 -8.03 2.18
N ARG A 132 1.50 -9.36 2.13
CA ARG A 132 0.52 -10.33 2.64
C ARG A 132 0.30 -10.20 4.14
N GLN A 133 1.36 -10.02 4.91
CA GLN A 133 1.24 -9.80 6.36
C GLN A 133 0.39 -8.56 6.65
N ILE A 134 0.68 -7.44 5.99
CA ILE A 134 -0.06 -6.19 6.20
C ILE A 134 -1.52 -6.37 5.81
N PHE A 135 -1.80 -6.97 4.65
CA PHE A 135 -3.17 -7.26 4.26
C PHE A 135 -3.89 -8.16 5.28
N ASN A 136 -3.22 -9.18 5.80
CA ASN A 136 -3.78 -10.08 6.81
C ASN A 136 -4.11 -9.33 8.12
N ASP A 137 -3.25 -8.41 8.54
CA ASP A 137 -3.47 -7.61 9.74
C ASP A 137 -4.65 -6.64 9.58
N ARG A 138 -4.83 -6.08 8.37
CA ARG A 138 -5.88 -5.10 8.06
C ARG A 138 -7.25 -5.71 7.73
N LEU A 139 -7.24 -6.82 6.99
CA LEU A 139 -8.44 -7.44 6.39
C LEU A 139 -8.82 -8.76 7.07
N GLY A 140 -7.86 -9.42 7.73
CA GLY A 140 -8.00 -10.78 8.23
C GLY A 140 -7.59 -11.82 7.18
N ARG A 141 -6.92 -12.90 7.61
CA ARG A 141 -6.37 -13.95 6.71
C ARG A 141 -7.40 -14.53 5.76
N SER A 142 -8.54 -14.99 6.28
CA SER A 142 -9.61 -15.58 5.46
C SER A 142 -10.15 -14.60 4.41
N GLN A 143 -10.22 -13.31 4.74
CA GLN A 143 -10.67 -12.28 3.82
C GLN A 143 -9.62 -12.02 2.73
N VAL A 144 -8.33 -12.00 3.07
CA VAL A 144 -7.25 -11.87 2.09
C VAL A 144 -7.27 -13.02 1.10
N ASP A 145 -7.35 -14.25 1.59
CA ASP A 145 -7.40 -15.44 0.73
C ASP A 145 -8.61 -15.41 -0.21
N TYR A 146 -9.78 -14.99 0.30
CA TYR A 146 -10.97 -14.75 -0.53
C TYR A 146 -10.72 -13.68 -1.60
N LEU A 147 -10.13 -12.54 -1.24
CA LEU A 147 -9.87 -11.44 -2.18
C LEU A 147 -8.85 -11.81 -3.26
N ILE A 148 -7.85 -12.63 -2.92
CA ILE A 148 -6.89 -13.18 -3.90
C ILE A 148 -7.61 -14.13 -4.85
N LYS A 149 -8.34 -15.12 -4.32
CA LYS A 149 -9.10 -16.11 -5.10
C LYS A 149 -10.08 -15.46 -6.08
N HIS A 150 -10.72 -14.37 -5.66
CA HIS A 150 -11.67 -13.59 -6.47
C HIS A 150 -11.01 -12.47 -7.30
N LYS A 151 -9.67 -12.45 -7.43
CA LYS A 151 -8.93 -11.48 -8.24
C LYS A 151 -9.25 -10.01 -7.89
N ARG A 152 -9.49 -9.75 -6.61
CA ARG A 152 -9.58 -8.40 -6.02
C ARG A 152 -8.24 -7.95 -5.45
N ILE A 153 -7.37 -8.87 -5.07
CA ILE A 153 -5.94 -8.63 -4.87
C ILE A 153 -5.21 -9.50 -5.89
N CYS A 154 -4.57 -8.87 -6.87
CA CYS A 154 -3.88 -9.55 -7.95
C CYS A 154 -2.39 -9.27 -7.85
N ALA A 155 -1.58 -10.27 -7.54
CA ALA A 155 -0.13 -10.16 -7.60
C ALA A 155 0.38 -10.87 -8.85
N THR A 156 0.92 -10.13 -9.80
CA THR A 156 1.45 -10.72 -11.04
C THR A 156 2.74 -10.03 -11.49
N PRO A 157 3.66 -10.76 -12.14
CA PRO A 157 4.90 -10.18 -12.64
C PRO A 157 4.63 -9.12 -13.70
N LEU A 158 5.52 -8.12 -13.79
CA LEU A 158 5.35 -6.97 -14.68
C LEU A 158 5.18 -7.36 -16.16
N ALA A 159 5.81 -8.45 -16.59
CA ALA A 159 5.73 -8.95 -17.96
C ALA A 159 4.29 -9.32 -18.39
N PHE A 160 3.43 -9.71 -17.45
CA PHE A 160 2.03 -10.10 -17.72
C PHE A 160 1.07 -8.90 -17.84
N MET A 161 1.57 -7.67 -17.65
CA MET A 161 0.75 -6.45 -17.77
C MET A 161 0.49 -6.03 -19.21
N ARG A 162 1.10 -6.70 -20.20
CA ARG A 162 0.85 -6.42 -21.62
C ARG A 162 -0.62 -6.72 -21.95
N GLY A 163 -1.33 -5.72 -22.48
CA GLY A 163 -2.75 -5.85 -22.85
C GLY A 163 -3.75 -5.71 -21.70
N GLN A 164 -3.30 -5.57 -20.45
CA GLN A 164 -4.17 -5.26 -19.31
C GLN A 164 -4.47 -3.76 -19.26
N THR A 165 -5.62 -3.34 -18.74
CA THR A 165 -5.90 -1.92 -18.46
C THR A 165 -6.32 -1.78 -17.00
N PHE A 166 -5.71 -0.84 -16.28
CA PHE A 166 -6.05 -0.53 -14.89
C PHE A 166 -7.34 0.29 -14.85
N LYS A 167 -8.41 -0.29 -14.30
CA LYS A 167 -9.70 0.37 -14.08
C LYS A 167 -10.19 0.11 -12.67
N ASN A 168 -10.72 1.14 -12.00
CA ASN A 168 -11.28 1.07 -10.64
C ASN A 168 -10.34 0.42 -9.61
N CYS A 169 -9.03 0.64 -9.75
CA CYS A 169 -8.03 -0.09 -8.99
C CYS A 169 -6.88 0.79 -8.49
N TRP A 170 -6.16 0.27 -7.51
CA TRP A 170 -4.83 0.76 -7.18
C TRP A 170 -3.80 -0.20 -7.78
N ALA A 171 -2.90 0.32 -8.62
CA ALA A 171 -1.81 -0.45 -9.20
C ALA A 171 -0.49 -0.02 -8.54
N ILE A 172 0.20 -0.98 -7.94
CA ILE A 172 1.41 -0.79 -7.16
C ILE A 172 2.53 -1.55 -7.85
N LEU A 173 3.56 -0.83 -8.29
CA LEU A 173 4.81 -1.38 -8.80
C LEU A 173 5.88 -1.19 -7.72
N ASP A 174 6.29 -2.29 -7.10
CA ASP A 174 7.36 -2.31 -6.09
C ASP A 174 8.68 -2.75 -6.73
N GLU A 175 9.81 -2.42 -6.10
CA GLU A 175 11.17 -2.56 -6.65
C GLU A 175 11.34 -1.92 -8.04
N ALA A 176 10.72 -0.76 -8.26
CA ALA A 176 10.66 -0.13 -9.57
C ALA A 176 12.04 0.25 -10.13
N GLN A 177 13.08 0.37 -9.29
CA GLN A 177 14.44 0.63 -9.72
C GLN A 177 14.98 -0.43 -10.68
N ASN A 178 14.43 -1.65 -10.61
CA ASN A 178 14.79 -2.79 -11.44
C ASN A 178 14.00 -2.88 -12.75
N THR A 179 13.18 -1.88 -13.05
CA THR A 179 12.55 -1.77 -14.37
C THR A 179 13.49 -1.14 -15.39
N THR A 180 13.31 -1.47 -16.66
CA THR A 180 13.87 -0.70 -17.78
C THR A 180 12.93 0.44 -18.17
N PRO A 181 13.38 1.50 -18.88
CA PRO A 181 12.49 2.55 -19.38
C PRO A 181 11.34 2.00 -20.23
N THR A 182 11.60 0.95 -21.02
CA THR A 182 10.59 0.26 -21.82
C THR A 182 9.54 -0.43 -20.95
N GLN A 183 9.95 -1.12 -19.88
CA GLN A 183 9.04 -1.76 -18.94
C GLN A 183 8.23 -0.74 -18.14
N MET A 184 8.86 0.35 -17.70
CA MET A 184 8.17 1.43 -17.00
C MET A 184 7.13 2.11 -17.90
N LYS A 185 7.48 2.39 -19.17
CA LYS A 185 6.53 2.88 -20.17
C LYS A 185 5.38 1.89 -20.42
N LEU A 186 5.69 0.60 -20.50
CA LEU A 186 4.66 -0.44 -20.63
C LEU A 186 3.67 -0.36 -19.48
N PHE A 187 4.14 -0.25 -18.23
CA PHE A 187 3.30 -0.15 -17.03
C PHE A 187 2.46 1.13 -17.01
N LEU A 188 3.09 2.29 -17.16
CA LEU A 188 2.44 3.60 -17.09
C LEU A 188 1.38 3.80 -18.18
N THR A 189 1.55 3.18 -19.34
CA THR A 189 0.54 3.22 -20.42
C THR A 189 -0.62 2.24 -20.20
N ARG A 190 -0.73 1.59 -19.04
CA ARG A 190 -1.90 0.78 -18.65
C ARG A 190 -2.91 1.54 -17.80
N ILE A 191 -2.59 2.76 -17.38
CA ILE A 191 -3.46 3.63 -16.59
C ILE A 191 -4.76 3.89 -17.36
N GLY A 192 -5.88 3.50 -16.76
CA GLY A 192 -7.22 3.77 -17.26
C GLY A 192 -8.04 4.60 -16.26
N GLU A 193 -9.37 4.44 -16.31
CA GLU A 193 -10.29 5.24 -15.51
C GLU A 193 -10.28 4.86 -14.03
N ASN A 194 -10.45 5.88 -13.18
CA ASN A 194 -10.59 5.72 -11.73
C ASN A 194 -9.52 4.81 -11.11
N CYS A 195 -8.27 4.99 -11.54
CA CYS A 195 -7.14 4.26 -10.97
C CYS A 195 -6.12 5.21 -10.33
N LYS A 196 -5.40 4.68 -9.35
CA LYS A 196 -4.20 5.29 -8.79
C LYS A 196 -3.03 4.37 -9.04
N VAL A 197 -1.90 4.96 -9.40
CA VAL A 197 -0.65 4.26 -9.65
C VAL A 197 0.38 4.71 -8.63
N ILE A 198 0.96 3.72 -7.96
CA ILE A 198 1.98 3.91 -6.96
C ILE A 198 3.21 3.15 -7.44
N ILE A 199 4.35 3.84 -7.45
CA ILE A 199 5.61 3.30 -7.95
C ILE A 199 6.64 3.50 -6.84
N ASP A 200 7.02 2.40 -6.19
CA ASP A 200 7.96 2.38 -5.09
C ASP A 200 9.29 1.77 -5.52
N GLY A 201 10.38 2.34 -5.03
CA GLY A 201 11.71 1.78 -5.23
C GLY A 201 12.81 2.58 -4.57
N ASP A 202 14.03 2.12 -4.77
CA ASP A 202 15.26 2.79 -4.34
C ASP A 202 16.21 2.94 -5.53
N ILE A 203 16.42 4.17 -6.02
CA ILE A 203 17.24 4.43 -7.21
C ILE A 203 18.69 3.93 -7.02
N GLU A 204 19.18 3.96 -5.78
CA GLU A 204 20.56 3.56 -5.45
C GLU A 204 20.72 2.02 -5.40
N GLN A 205 19.64 1.25 -5.24
CA GLN A 205 19.67 -0.22 -5.12
C GLN A 205 19.22 -0.91 -6.41
N LYS A 206 19.69 -0.44 -7.56
CA LYS A 206 19.40 -1.09 -8.84
C LYS A 206 20.20 -2.40 -8.98
N ASP A 207 19.52 -3.47 -9.34
CA ASP A 207 20.12 -4.78 -9.65
C ASP A 207 20.36 -4.97 -11.15
N ILE A 208 19.93 -4.02 -11.98
CA ILE A 208 20.09 -4.07 -13.44
C ILE A 208 21.28 -3.23 -13.90
N ALA A 209 22.03 -3.75 -14.88
CA ALA A 209 23.17 -3.04 -15.46
C ALA A 209 22.75 -1.83 -16.31
N MET A 210 21.54 -1.86 -16.88
CA MET A 210 21.02 -0.82 -17.74
C MET A 210 20.43 0.37 -16.98
N GLN A 211 19.99 1.40 -17.71
CA GLN A 211 19.31 2.55 -17.11
C GLN A 211 18.03 2.11 -16.39
N SER A 212 17.82 2.64 -15.18
CA SER A 212 16.59 2.40 -14.42
C SER A 212 15.41 3.15 -15.03
N GLY A 213 14.31 2.43 -15.26
CA GLY A 213 13.02 2.96 -15.68
C GLY A 213 12.39 3.86 -14.62
N LEU A 214 12.64 3.60 -13.32
CA LEU A 214 12.22 4.50 -12.24
C LEU A 214 12.88 5.86 -12.37
N ALA A 215 14.21 5.89 -12.45
CA ALA A 215 14.97 7.14 -12.56
C ALA A 215 14.59 7.92 -13.84
N ASP A 216 14.44 7.23 -14.97
CA ASP A 216 13.99 7.84 -16.22
C ASP A 216 12.56 8.44 -16.10
N ALA A 217 11.60 7.69 -15.55
CA ALA A 217 10.23 8.15 -15.41
C ALA A 217 10.09 9.34 -14.45
N VAL A 218 10.81 9.31 -13.32
CA VAL A 218 10.84 10.44 -12.37
C VAL A 218 11.33 11.70 -13.06
N ASN A 219 12.44 11.62 -13.81
CA ASN A 219 12.97 12.75 -14.55
C ASN A 219 11.99 13.31 -15.59
N ARG A 220 11.25 12.43 -16.28
CA ARG A 220 10.26 12.82 -17.30
C ARG A 220 8.97 13.39 -16.71
N LEU A 221 8.52 12.89 -15.55
CA LEU A 221 7.15 13.10 -15.07
C LEU A 221 7.04 13.98 -13.82
N LYS A 222 8.14 14.32 -13.15
CA LYS A 222 8.12 15.11 -11.90
C LYS A 222 7.41 16.48 -11.98
N HIS A 223 7.26 17.03 -13.18
CA HIS A 223 6.56 18.31 -13.41
C HIS A 223 5.15 18.15 -14.01
N THR A 224 4.69 16.92 -14.18
CA THR A 224 3.37 16.62 -14.74
C THR A 224 2.28 16.81 -13.68
N LYS A 225 1.16 17.41 -14.08
CA LYS A 225 -0.01 17.57 -13.19
C LYS A 225 -0.49 16.20 -12.69
N LYS A 226 -0.89 16.12 -11.41
CA LYS A 226 -1.34 14.88 -10.75
C LYS A 226 -0.28 13.78 -10.68
N VAL A 227 1.00 14.16 -10.77
CA VAL A 227 2.15 13.31 -10.45
C VAL A 227 2.85 13.91 -9.23
N SER A 228 3.22 13.07 -8.27
CA SER A 228 4.02 13.47 -7.11
C SER A 228 5.21 12.55 -6.95
N VAL A 229 6.32 13.13 -6.51
CA VAL A 229 7.53 12.39 -6.12
C VAL A 229 7.78 12.68 -4.65
N VAL A 230 7.89 11.63 -3.84
CA VAL A 230 8.16 11.72 -2.41
C VAL A 230 9.42 10.92 -2.12
N GLU A 231 10.42 11.62 -1.62
CA GLU A 231 11.72 11.06 -1.28
C GLU A 231 11.78 10.77 0.22
N PHE A 232 12.33 9.60 0.55
CA PHE A 232 12.58 9.13 1.90
C PHE A 232 14.09 9.09 2.13
N GLY A 233 14.52 9.58 3.29
CA GLY A 233 15.91 9.50 3.72
C GLY A 233 16.19 8.32 4.64
N ILE A 234 17.46 8.13 5.00
CA ILE A 234 17.88 7.13 5.99
C ILE A 234 17.28 7.39 7.38
N ASP A 235 16.99 8.65 7.70
CA ASP A 235 16.38 9.02 8.98
C ASP A 235 14.92 8.58 9.09
N ASP A 236 14.24 8.36 7.96
CA ASP A 236 12.87 7.85 7.88
C ASP A 236 12.77 6.33 8.06
N VAL A 237 13.90 5.62 8.19
CA VAL A 237 13.90 4.17 8.44
C VAL A 237 13.22 3.89 9.78
N VAL A 238 12.27 2.97 9.81
CA VAL A 238 11.57 2.56 11.05
C VAL A 238 12.05 1.17 11.44
N ARG A 239 13.31 1.11 11.89
CA ARG A 239 13.96 -0.09 12.42
C ARG A 239 14.74 0.29 13.69
N SER A 240 15.22 -0.72 14.41
CA SER A 240 16.03 -0.52 15.62
C SER A 240 17.26 0.36 15.34
N GLY A 241 17.76 1.03 16.38
CA GLY A 241 18.88 1.97 16.28
C GLY A 241 20.12 1.35 15.60
N ILE A 242 20.47 0.12 15.97
CA ILE A 242 21.58 -0.63 15.38
C ILE A 242 21.44 -0.84 13.86
N VAL A 243 20.22 -1.08 13.36
CA VAL A 243 20.01 -1.24 11.91
C VAL A 243 20.24 0.08 11.17
N LYS A 244 19.87 1.22 11.76
CA LYS A 244 20.18 2.53 11.17
C LYS A 244 21.69 2.79 11.14
N GLU A 245 22.41 2.44 12.19
CA GLU A 245 23.87 2.57 12.25
C GLU A 245 24.55 1.70 11.20
N VAL A 246 24.13 0.44 11.05
CA VAL A 246 24.59 -0.45 9.98
C VAL A 246 24.31 0.17 8.61
N LEU A 247 23.09 0.61 8.34
CA LEU A 247 22.76 1.23 7.04
C LEU A 247 23.63 2.46 6.74
N ARG A 248 23.91 3.30 7.74
CA ARG A 248 24.80 4.46 7.58
C ARG A 248 26.25 4.06 7.29
N ALA A 249 26.73 3.00 7.93
CA ALA A 249 28.10 2.50 7.71
C ALA A 249 28.30 1.98 6.28
N TYR A 250 27.27 1.40 5.65
CA TYR A 250 27.32 0.88 4.28
C TYR A 250 26.94 1.90 3.20
N ALA A 251 26.39 3.07 3.55
CA ALA A 251 25.95 4.07 2.57
C ALA A 251 27.09 4.80 1.82
N ASN A 252 28.35 4.59 2.22
CA ASN A 252 29.54 5.22 1.63
C ASN A 252 30.38 4.27 0.75
N GLN A 253 29.81 3.14 0.29
CA GLN A 253 30.40 2.24 -0.70
C GLN A 253 29.66 2.36 -2.02
#